data_AF-C0QRK8-F1
#
_entry.id   AF-C0QRK8-F1
#
_cell.length_a   1.000
_cell.length_b   1.000
_cell.length_c   1.000
_cell.angle_alpha   90.00
_cell.angle_beta   90.00
_cell.angle_gamma   90.00
#
_symmetry.space_group_name_H-M   'P 1'
#
loop_
_entity.id
_entity.type
_entity.pdbx_description
1 polymer ?
#
loop_
_entity_poly.entity_id
_entity_poly.type
_entity_poly.pdbx_seq_one_letter_code
_entity_poly.pdbx_strand_id
1 'polypeptide(L)'
;MVYNGISPIGMLEKQWEKIEISNGKYHYHYMLYKFTKSSKNVSLIDCGNRFNPFLITNVAKFENLDPKKLLNLIKIVRVFTVFQLKTAIDKSLKTAPDVIIISDIDEVLKDQSISEDEKRLSLSSVVEKIKGINLPVFIVGESFMFTNITVNS
;
A
#
# COMPACT_ATOMS: atom_id res chain seq x y z
N MET A 1 11.83 -28.91 -14.33
CA MET A 1 10.49 -28.92 -13.70
C MET A 1 9.87 -27.55 -13.95
N VAL A 2 8.92 -27.45 -14.87
CA VAL A 2 8.32 -26.19 -15.30
C VAL A 2 7.24 -25.82 -14.28
N TYR A 3 7.50 -24.81 -13.45
CA TYR A 3 6.49 -24.27 -12.54
C TYR A 3 5.53 -23.41 -13.34
N ASN A 4 4.26 -23.81 -13.38
CA ASN A 4 3.16 -23.13 -14.04
C ASN A 4 2.96 -21.72 -13.48
N GLY A 5 3.61 -20.72 -14.07
CA GLY A 5 3.08 -19.41 -14.48
C GLY A 5 2.32 -18.50 -13.49
N ILE A 6 2.18 -18.86 -12.22
CA ILE A 6 1.45 -18.05 -11.23
C ILE A 6 2.49 -17.32 -10.38
N SER A 7 2.55 -15.99 -10.52
CA SER A 7 3.33 -15.11 -9.65
C SER A 7 3.02 -15.42 -8.18
N PRO A 8 3.97 -15.32 -7.24
CA PRO A 8 3.71 -15.46 -5.80
C PRO A 8 2.51 -14.61 -5.31
N ILE A 9 2.26 -13.48 -5.96
CA ILE A 9 1.08 -12.64 -5.75
C ILE A 9 -0.21 -13.37 -6.18
N GLY A 10 -0.22 -14.02 -7.34
CA GLY A 10 -1.34 -14.77 -7.93
C GLY A 10 -1.90 -15.87 -7.03
N MET A 11 -1.08 -16.44 -6.14
CA MET A 11 -1.56 -17.41 -5.13
C MET A 11 -2.30 -16.75 -3.95
N LEU A 12 -1.98 -15.49 -3.64
CA LEU A 12 -2.54 -14.74 -2.51
C LEU A 12 -3.84 -14.02 -2.88
N GLU A 13 -4.09 -13.76 -4.17
CA GLU A 13 -5.25 -13.01 -4.68
C GLU A 13 -6.60 -13.63 -4.31
N LYS A 14 -6.66 -14.95 -4.07
CA LYS A 14 -7.91 -15.67 -3.77
C LYS A 14 -8.60 -15.24 -2.46
N GLN A 15 -7.91 -14.50 -1.59
CA GLN A 15 -8.40 -14.10 -0.26
C GLN A 15 -8.75 -12.61 -0.15
N TRP A 16 -8.64 -11.82 -1.22
CA TRP A 16 -8.68 -10.37 -1.17
C TRP A 16 -9.81 -9.84 -2.05
N GLU A 17 -10.45 -8.75 -1.61
CA GLU A 17 -11.42 -8.08 -2.46
C GLU A 17 -10.67 -7.22 -3.48
N LYS A 18 -10.93 -7.47 -4.76
CA LYS A 18 -10.41 -6.66 -5.86
C LYS A 18 -11.25 -5.38 -5.94
N ILE A 19 -10.63 -4.23 -5.70
CA ILE A 19 -11.27 -2.94 -5.99
C ILE A 19 -10.81 -2.48 -7.37
N GLU A 20 -11.71 -2.49 -8.34
CA GLU A 20 -11.47 -1.83 -9.62
C GLU A 20 -11.65 -0.33 -9.47
N ILE A 21 -10.54 0.41 -9.51
CA ILE A 21 -10.58 1.87 -9.67
C ILE A 21 -10.41 2.15 -11.16
N SER A 22 -11.43 2.71 -11.78
CA SER A 22 -11.41 3.09 -13.20
C SER A 22 -10.37 4.19 -13.44
N ASN A 23 -9.42 3.91 -14.35
CA ASN A 23 -8.52 4.82 -15.06
C ASN A 23 -7.53 5.67 -14.25
N GLY A 24 -6.25 5.28 -14.31
CA GLY A 24 -5.12 6.22 -14.44
C GLY A 24 -3.96 5.96 -13.47
N LYS A 25 -2.74 6.13 -13.98
CA LYS A 25 -1.38 5.97 -13.39
C LYS A 25 -1.08 6.61 -12.00
N TYR A 26 -2.09 7.00 -11.22
CA TYR A 26 -1.98 7.72 -9.94
C TYR A 26 -2.88 7.12 -8.83
N HIS A 27 -3.10 5.80 -8.85
CA HIS A 27 -4.09 5.12 -8.01
C HIS A 27 -4.01 5.47 -6.51
N TYR A 28 -2.82 5.45 -5.91
CA TYR A 28 -2.72 5.65 -4.46
C TYR A 28 -2.70 7.13 -4.02
N HIS A 29 -2.22 8.08 -4.84
CA HIS A 29 -2.29 9.51 -4.50
C HIS A 29 -3.74 10.00 -4.40
N TYR A 30 -4.61 9.50 -5.28
CA TYR A 30 -6.02 9.79 -5.20
C TYR A 30 -6.65 9.20 -3.94
N MET A 31 -6.28 7.97 -3.54
CA MET A 31 -6.72 7.38 -2.27
C MET A 31 -6.26 8.19 -1.06
N LEU A 32 -4.97 8.59 -1.03
CA LEU A 32 -4.44 9.48 0.01
C LEU A 32 -5.26 10.76 0.12
N TYR A 33 -5.56 11.39 -1.01
CA TYR A 33 -6.39 12.59 -1.04
C TYR A 33 -7.80 12.31 -0.49
N LYS A 34 -8.47 11.24 -0.94
CA LYS A 34 -9.83 10.90 -0.50
C LYS A 34 -9.89 10.62 1.01
N PHE A 35 -8.97 9.84 1.55
CA PHE A 35 -8.92 9.56 2.98
C PHE A 35 -8.63 10.80 3.81
N THR A 36 -7.62 11.57 3.43
CA THR A 36 -7.25 12.79 4.18
C THR A 36 -8.34 13.86 4.10
N LYS A 37 -9.04 14.00 2.97
CA LYS A 37 -10.24 14.86 2.84
C LYS A 37 -11.35 14.44 3.81
N SER A 38 -11.50 13.15 4.06
CA SER A 38 -12.39 12.59 5.08
C SER A 38 -11.79 12.60 6.50
N SER A 39 -10.75 13.39 6.75
CA SER A 39 -10.07 13.53 8.05
C SER A 39 -9.48 12.24 8.62
N LYS A 40 -9.11 11.29 7.75
CA LYS A 40 -8.44 10.04 8.15
C LYS A 40 -6.93 10.18 8.16
N ASN A 41 -6.29 9.68 9.21
CA ASN A 41 -4.84 9.53 9.29
C ASN A 41 -4.41 8.35 8.42
N VAL A 42 -3.52 8.58 7.47
CA VAL A 42 -3.05 7.56 6.53
C VAL A 42 -1.57 7.29 6.78
N SER A 43 -1.21 6.01 6.95
CA SER A 43 0.19 5.60 6.83
C SER A 43 0.46 5.03 5.44
N LEU A 44 1.31 5.71 4.69
CA LEU A 44 1.79 5.27 3.38
C LEU A 44 3.11 4.53 3.55
N ILE A 45 3.13 3.26 3.16
CA ILE A 45 4.34 2.47 2.94
C ILE A 45 4.68 2.60 1.46
N ASP A 46 5.68 3.42 1.12
CA ASP A 46 6.08 3.78 -0.24
C ASP A 46 7.22 2.85 -0.72
N CYS A 47 6.88 1.81 -1.47
CA CYS A 47 7.84 0.84 -2.01
C CYS A 47 8.48 1.31 -3.32
N GLY A 48 7.81 2.20 -4.06
CA GLY A 48 8.32 2.73 -5.33
C GLY A 48 9.16 4.00 -5.17
N ASN A 49 9.16 4.61 -3.99
CA ASN A 49 9.73 5.93 -3.73
C ASN A 49 9.14 7.01 -4.66
N ARG A 50 7.85 6.91 -4.97
CA ARG A 50 7.14 7.76 -5.94
C ARG A 50 6.17 8.74 -5.29
N PHE A 51 6.12 8.81 -3.96
CA PHE A 51 5.22 9.75 -3.30
C PHE A 51 5.54 11.21 -3.69
N ASN A 52 4.57 11.88 -4.32
CA ASN A 52 4.62 13.29 -4.66
C ASN A 52 3.52 14.11 -3.93
N PRO A 53 3.87 14.99 -2.98
CA PRO A 53 2.89 15.82 -2.24
C PRO A 53 2.23 16.91 -3.11
N PHE A 54 2.80 17.26 -4.26
CA PHE A 54 2.22 18.27 -5.15
C PHE A 54 0.92 17.77 -5.80
N LEU A 55 0.79 16.47 -6.04
CA LEU A 55 -0.45 15.89 -6.58
C LEU A 55 -1.63 16.13 -5.64
N ILE A 56 -1.42 15.93 -4.34
CA ILE A 56 -2.43 16.19 -3.31
C ILE A 56 -2.67 17.71 -3.18
N THR A 57 -1.60 18.50 -3.21
CA THR A 57 -1.68 19.96 -3.09
C THR A 57 -2.51 20.59 -4.20
N ASN A 58 -2.32 20.15 -5.44
CA ASN A 58 -3.02 20.71 -6.60
C ASN A 58 -4.52 20.43 -6.52
N VAL A 59 -4.91 19.19 -6.17
CA VAL A 59 -6.33 18.83 -6.02
C VAL A 59 -6.96 19.56 -4.83
N ALA A 60 -6.24 19.65 -3.70
CA ALA A 60 -6.73 20.40 -2.53
C ALA A 60 -6.97 21.88 -2.84
N LYS A 61 -6.04 22.54 -3.53
CA LYS A 61 -6.20 23.94 -3.95
C LYS A 61 -7.37 24.12 -4.91
N PHE A 62 -7.54 23.22 -5.88
CA PHE A 62 -8.65 23.25 -6.82
C PHE A 62 -10.01 23.19 -6.09
N GLU A 63 -10.07 22.44 -4.99
CA GLU A 63 -11.27 22.34 -4.15
C GLU A 63 -11.32 23.35 -2.98
N ASN A 64 -10.45 24.37 -2.97
CA ASN A 64 -10.36 25.38 -1.91
C ASN A 64 -10.12 24.81 -0.49
N LEU A 65 -9.44 23.67 -0.38
CA LEU A 65 -9.02 23.05 0.87
C LEU A 65 -7.59 23.47 1.22
N ASP A 66 -7.27 23.49 2.52
CA ASP A 66 -5.90 23.73 3.01
C ASP A 66 -5.02 22.48 2.78
N PRO A 67 -4.04 22.52 1.85
CA PRO A 67 -3.19 21.37 1.55
C PRO A 67 -2.35 20.93 2.74
N LYS A 68 -1.94 21.86 3.61
CA LYS A 68 -1.08 21.55 4.75
C LYS A 68 -1.81 20.66 5.77
N LYS A 69 -3.11 20.92 5.99
CA LYS A 69 -3.95 20.07 6.84
C LYS A 69 -4.04 18.66 6.31
N LEU A 70 -4.25 18.49 5.00
CA LEU A 70 -4.33 17.17 4.38
C LEU A 70 -2.99 16.42 4.44
N LEU A 71 -1.88 17.08 4.08
CA LEU A 71 -0.55 16.46 4.10
C LEU A 71 -0.10 16.05 5.51
N ASN A 72 -0.50 16.77 6.56
CA ASN A 72 -0.17 16.43 7.94
C ASN A 72 -0.77 15.10 8.40
N LEU A 73 -1.88 14.67 7.79
CA LEU A 73 -2.54 13.40 8.04
C LEU A 73 -1.83 12.21 7.37
N ILE A 74 -0.79 12.44 6.57
CA ILE A 74 -0.06 11.39 5.86
C ILE A 74 1.29 11.14 6.55
N LYS A 75 1.52 9.91 7.00
CA LYS A 75 2.81 9.44 7.52
C LYS A 75 3.45 8.47 6.54
N ILE A 76 4.66 8.79 6.08
CA ILE A 76 5.33 8.04 5.01
C ILE A 76 6.44 7.18 5.59
N VAL A 77 6.47 5.92 5.20
CA VAL A 77 7.55 4.96 5.48
C VAL A 77 8.06 4.43 4.14
N ARG A 78 9.29 4.74 3.79
CA ARG A 78 9.89 4.25 2.53
C ARG A 78 10.49 2.86 2.72
N VAL A 79 10.28 2.00 1.72
CA VAL A 79 10.74 0.61 1.70
C VAL A 79 11.50 0.39 0.41
N PHE A 80 12.72 -0.12 0.51
CA PHE A 80 13.60 -0.36 -0.64
C PHE A 80 13.77 -1.84 -0.96
N THR A 81 13.44 -2.73 -0.01
CA THR A 81 13.55 -4.18 -0.19
C THR A 81 12.37 -4.91 0.45
N VAL A 82 12.05 -6.10 -0.06
CA VAL A 82 10.95 -6.92 0.46
C VAL A 82 11.11 -7.27 1.94
N PHE A 83 12.35 -7.34 2.45
CA PHE A 83 12.65 -7.63 3.85
C PHE A 83 12.24 -6.49 4.81
N GLN A 84 12.14 -5.26 4.31
CA GLN A 84 11.78 -4.10 5.13
C GLN A 84 10.27 -3.96 5.36
N LEU A 85 9.42 -4.63 4.56
CA LEU A 85 7.95 -4.49 4.60
C LEU A 85 7.37 -4.75 5.99
N LYS A 86 7.78 -5.83 6.65
CA LYS A 86 7.27 -6.20 7.98
C LYS A 86 7.55 -5.10 9.02
N THR A 87 8.78 -4.60 9.02
CA THR A 87 9.22 -3.49 9.89
C THR A 87 8.52 -2.18 9.52
N ALA A 88 8.23 -1.96 8.24
CA ALA A 88 7.48 -0.79 7.81
C ALA A 88 6.06 -0.80 8.34
N ILE A 89 5.38 -1.96 8.31
CA ILE A 89 4.06 -2.14 8.92
C ILE A 89 4.11 -1.85 10.43
N ASP A 90 5.12 -2.34 11.15
CA ASP A 90 5.29 -2.03 12.57
C ASP A 90 5.48 -0.53 12.84
N LYS A 91 6.26 0.16 12.00
CA LYS A 91 6.41 1.62 12.09
C LYS A 91 5.10 2.34 11.78
N SER A 92 4.36 1.89 10.78
CA SER A 92 3.06 2.45 10.41
C SER A 92 2.06 2.33 11.55
N LEU A 93 1.93 1.16 12.18
CA LEU A 93 1.01 0.95 13.30
C LEU A 93 1.30 1.86 14.50
N LYS A 94 2.57 2.18 14.77
CA LYS A 94 2.95 3.12 15.84
C LYS A 94 2.45 4.55 15.61
N THR A 95 2.07 4.91 14.39
CA THR A 95 1.46 6.21 14.09
C THR A 95 -0.03 6.27 14.37
N ALA A 96 -0.63 5.16 14.84
CA ALA A 96 -2.07 4.99 15.05
C ALA A 96 -2.89 5.46 13.84
N PRO A 97 -2.62 4.94 12.62
CA PRO A 97 -3.33 5.36 11.43
C PRO A 97 -4.77 4.83 11.45
N ASP A 98 -5.66 5.52 10.74
CA ASP A 98 -6.98 4.98 10.41
C ASP A 98 -6.89 3.97 9.25
N VAL A 99 -5.90 4.11 8.38
CA VAL A 99 -5.71 3.30 7.17
C VAL A 99 -4.23 3.18 6.80
N ILE A 100 -3.83 2.00 6.33
CA ILE A 100 -2.50 1.76 5.77
C ILE A 100 -2.61 1.56 4.26
N ILE A 101 -1.71 2.19 3.51
CA ILE A 101 -1.56 1.99 2.06
C ILE A 101 -0.13 1.53 1.80
N ILE A 102 0.05 0.36 1.17
CA ILE A 102 1.32 -0.12 0.64
C ILE A 102 1.31 0.12 -0.86
N SER A 103 2.10 1.08 -1.34
CA SER A 103 2.13 1.47 -2.75
C SER A 103 3.29 0.85 -3.51
N ASP A 104 3.06 0.56 -4.79
CA ASP A 104 4.06 0.08 -5.74
C ASP A 104 4.83 -1.15 -5.24
N ILE A 105 4.13 -2.13 -4.64
CA ILE A 105 4.76 -3.31 -4.02
C ILE A 105 5.62 -4.10 -5.02
N ASP A 106 5.30 -4.06 -6.30
CA ASP A 106 6.07 -4.72 -7.35
C ASP A 106 7.52 -4.23 -7.42
N GLU A 107 7.79 -2.97 -7.06
CA GLU A 107 9.13 -2.39 -7.14
C GLU A 107 10.12 -3.10 -6.21
N VAL A 108 9.67 -3.52 -5.02
CA VAL A 108 10.51 -4.29 -4.08
C VAL A 108 10.56 -5.79 -4.41
N LEU A 109 9.68 -6.27 -5.30
CA LEU A 109 9.66 -7.65 -5.79
C LEU A 109 10.46 -7.83 -7.07
N LYS A 110 10.65 -6.77 -7.86
CA LYS A 110 11.52 -6.74 -9.04
C LYS A 110 13.01 -6.81 -8.70
N ASP A 111 13.40 -6.72 -7.43
CA ASP A 111 14.80 -6.83 -7.00
C ASP A 111 15.36 -8.22 -7.36
N GLN A 112 16.22 -8.26 -8.39
CA GLN A 112 16.83 -9.48 -8.90
C GLN A 112 17.95 -10.02 -8.01
N SER A 113 18.41 -9.24 -7.02
CA SER A 113 19.42 -9.68 -6.06
C SER A 113 18.85 -10.62 -4.99
N ILE A 114 17.52 -10.71 -4.88
CA ILE A 114 16.81 -11.55 -3.91
C ILE A 114 16.18 -12.73 -4.66
N SER A 115 16.31 -13.93 -4.11
CA SER A 115 15.69 -15.11 -4.72
C SER A 115 14.17 -15.09 -4.62
N GLU A 116 13.49 -15.76 -5.57
CA GLU A 116 12.02 -15.86 -5.55
C GLU A 116 11.48 -16.57 -4.29
N ASP A 117 12.23 -17.54 -3.75
CA ASP A 117 11.88 -18.23 -2.51
C ASP A 117 11.94 -17.28 -1.29
N GLU A 118 12.97 -16.43 -1.20
CA GLU A 118 13.08 -15.42 -0.14
C GLU A 118 11.99 -14.36 -0.25
N LYS A 119 11.68 -13.89 -1.47
CA LYS A 119 10.56 -12.97 -1.71
C LYS A 119 9.24 -13.59 -1.24
N ARG A 120 8.98 -14.85 -1.61
CA ARG A 120 7.77 -15.58 -1.19
C ARG A 120 7.68 -15.71 0.32
N LEU A 121 8.77 -16.08 1.00
CA LEU A 121 8.80 -16.20 2.46
C LEU A 121 8.56 -14.85 3.14
N SER A 122 9.19 -13.78 2.67
CA SER A 122 9.01 -12.43 3.21
C SER A 122 7.56 -11.95 3.01
N LEU A 123 7.00 -12.11 1.82
CA LEU A 123 5.60 -11.76 1.53
C LEU A 123 4.61 -12.55 2.39
N SER A 124 4.84 -13.86 2.57
CA SER A 124 3.98 -14.69 3.42
C SER A 124 3.93 -14.17 4.86
N SER A 125 5.09 -13.80 5.42
CA SER A 125 5.20 -13.18 6.75
C SER A 125 4.49 -11.83 6.84
N VAL A 126 4.54 -11.04 5.77
CA VAL A 126 3.84 -9.75 5.65
C VAL A 126 2.32 -9.96 5.61
N VAL A 127 1.82 -10.90 4.81
CA VAL A 127 0.39 -11.20 4.70
C VAL A 127 -0.19 -11.69 6.04
N GLU A 128 0.49 -12.62 6.71
CA GLU A 128 0.05 -13.09 8.03
C GLU A 128 0.01 -11.95 9.05
N LYS A 129 0.97 -11.01 8.97
CA LYS A 129 0.92 -9.80 9.80
C LYS A 129 -0.28 -8.92 9.47
N ILE A 130 -0.56 -8.69 8.18
CA ILE A 130 -1.69 -7.86 7.72
C ILE A 130 -3.03 -8.47 8.15
N LYS A 131 -3.18 -9.81 8.12
CA LYS A 131 -4.38 -10.49 8.59
C LYS A 131 -4.68 -10.22 10.08
N GLY A 132 -3.65 -9.98 10.88
CA GLY A 132 -3.80 -9.64 12.30
C GLY A 132 -4.08 -8.16 12.57
N ILE A 133 -4.16 -7.31 11.55
CA ILE A 133 -4.38 -5.87 11.70
C ILE A 133 -5.89 -5.57 11.65
N ASN A 134 -6.39 -4.87 12.67
CA ASN A 134 -7.80 -4.47 12.77
C ASN A 134 -8.05 -3.05 12.21
N LEU A 135 -7.58 -2.79 10.99
CA LEU A 135 -7.86 -1.58 10.22
C LEU A 135 -7.72 -1.87 8.72
N PRO A 136 -8.28 -1.05 7.83
CA PRO A 136 -8.13 -1.22 6.40
C PRO A 136 -6.66 -1.12 5.95
N VAL A 137 -6.21 -2.15 5.22
CA VAL A 137 -4.90 -2.17 4.57
C VAL A 137 -5.10 -2.34 3.06
N PHE A 138 -4.61 -1.37 2.30
CA PHE A 138 -4.63 -1.39 0.84
C PHE A 138 -3.24 -1.71 0.30
N ILE A 139 -3.15 -2.64 -0.64
CA ILE A 139 -1.92 -2.93 -1.37
C ILE A 139 -2.12 -2.62 -2.84
N VAL A 140 -1.23 -1.79 -3.37
CA VAL A 140 -1.28 -1.27 -4.73
C VAL A 140 -0.04 -1.73 -5.49
N GLY A 141 -0.25 -2.36 -6.64
CA GLY A 141 0.77 -2.74 -7.62
C GLY A 141 0.42 -2.27 -9.02
N GLU A 142 1.32 -2.47 -9.99
CA GLU A 142 1.14 -2.12 -11.41
C GLU A 142 0.02 -2.92 -12.08
N SER A 143 -0.22 -4.16 -11.64
CA SER A 143 -1.18 -5.08 -12.26
C SER A 143 -2.43 -5.34 -11.41
N PHE A 144 -2.50 -4.81 -10.18
CA PHE A 144 -3.58 -5.12 -9.26
C PHE A 144 -3.68 -4.10 -8.12
N MET A 145 -4.89 -3.95 -7.59
CA MET A 145 -5.14 -3.33 -6.30
C MET A 145 -5.94 -4.32 -5.46
N PHE A 146 -5.45 -4.61 -4.27
CA PHE A 146 -6.14 -5.45 -3.31
C PHE A 146 -6.40 -4.68 -2.02
N THR A 147 -7.57 -4.92 -1.43
CA THR A 147 -7.90 -4.47 -0.07
C THR A 147 -8.07 -5.68 0.84
N ASN A 148 -7.61 -5.56 2.08
CA ASN A 148 -8.16 -6.39 3.15
C ASN A 148 -9.33 -5.63 3.78
N ILE A 149 -10.56 -6.02 3.43
CA ILE A 149 -11.75 -5.59 4.17
C ILE A 149 -11.91 -6.60 5.30
N THR A 150 -11.57 -6.18 6.52
CA THR A 150 -12.01 -6.90 7.71
C THR A 150 -13.53 -6.78 7.74
N VAL A 151 -14.22 -7.81 7.28
CA VAL A 151 -15.65 -7.97 7.55
C VAL A 151 -15.72 -8.21 9.04
N ASN A 152 -16.15 -7.20 9.80
CA ASN A 152 -16.54 -7.40 11.18
C ASN A 152 -17.67 -8.44 11.16
N SER A 153 -17.39 -9.61 11.71
CA SER A 153 -18.38 -10.58 12.16
C SER A 153 -19.28 -9.96 13.22
#